data_AF-A0A942QVB3-F1
#
_entry.id   AF-A0A942QVB3-F1
#
_cell.length_a   1.000
_cell.length_b   1.000
_cell.length_c   1.000
_cell.angle_alpha   90.00
_cell.angle_beta   90.00
_cell.angle_gamma   90.00
#
_symmetry.space_group_name_H-M   'P 1'
#
loop_
_entity.id
_entity.type
_entity.pdbx_description
1 polymer ?
#
loop_
_entity_poly.entity_id
_entity_poly.type
_entity_poly.pdbx_seq_one_letter_code
_entity_poly.pdbx_strand_id
1 'polypeptide(L)'
;MRLCFGSYLAVLVSCKAVNVDNKQLCETLLHSVAPNFEFTFAGQENPDRVREDASSKLLRCEQNLPKDVTGPARKANPQEVVVYFRDNVLSLLDRNLSKQIILSLKDIIANDHPVKVGKKMLGIDDDTKVELVSGTSKKELASQTEFCFHSFLAGVFLYTATNTTNRSGKATIKSINREYVLSFTPRIGEIKLLEDAEVKRVALVSAVKESTKYGEEFAENVAEFVVDRINQLTPPSKQNDSLLVTLLSEANGNCLECGKKLGIPKRGKVPIGNCEIVYLKQSPNESESYENAVVLCTDGCAQLVPVMSETEIEELLENKRRCADMQAFLDRISGIRFQDEIEAVLREVHKIKNVQGLEPTDIKDLVEIERKIQEPFLKDKINASMARLYKTVKSICAHLEQEIGFDTNMFGELMKSASMLLENGVRQKTDITDPQEYISNLLVENLYSQVGQRHKDACEIIVGYLVKRCDLFNENAKQS
;
A
#
# COMPACT_ATOMS: atom_id res chain seq x y z
N MET A 1 34.38 7.14 -3.19
CA MET A 1 32.94 7.31 -2.86
C MET A 1 32.59 6.34 -1.73
N ARG A 2 31.35 6.30 -1.24
CA ARG A 2 30.91 5.28 -0.27
C ARG A 2 29.63 4.63 -0.76
N LEU A 3 29.60 3.30 -0.82
CA LEU A 3 28.37 2.57 -1.05
C LEU A 3 27.57 2.54 0.26
N CYS A 4 26.36 3.06 0.17
CA CYS A 4 25.33 2.98 1.18
C CYS A 4 23.95 3.17 0.55
N PHE A 5 22.88 2.97 1.33
CA PHE A 5 21.51 3.08 0.82
C PHE A 5 21.23 4.42 0.11
N GLY A 6 21.70 5.54 0.65
CA GLY A 6 21.50 6.87 0.09
C GLY A 6 22.24 7.06 -1.23
N SER A 7 23.49 6.60 -1.33
CA SER A 7 24.23 6.62 -2.61
C SER A 7 23.59 5.73 -3.68
N TYR A 8 23.07 4.57 -3.28
CA TYR A 8 22.33 3.65 -4.14
C TYR A 8 21.04 4.30 -4.63
N LEU A 9 20.25 4.87 -3.70
CA LEU A 9 19.02 5.59 -4.01
C LEU A 9 19.27 6.82 -4.87
N ALA A 10 20.37 7.55 -4.68
CA ALA A 10 20.71 8.73 -5.48
C ALA A 10 20.97 8.38 -6.96
N VAL A 11 21.63 7.24 -7.23
CA VAL A 11 21.77 6.74 -8.62
C VAL A 11 20.40 6.45 -9.21
N LEU A 12 19.54 5.73 -8.48
CA LEU A 12 18.21 5.34 -8.99
C LEU A 12 17.28 6.53 -9.17
N VAL A 13 17.23 7.48 -8.22
CA VAL A 13 16.47 8.73 -8.32
C VAL A 13 16.89 9.55 -9.53
N SER A 14 18.19 9.55 -9.87
CA SER A 14 18.70 10.22 -11.06
C SER A 14 18.24 9.57 -12.38
N CYS A 15 17.73 8.34 -12.31
CA CYS A 15 17.32 7.51 -13.44
C CYS A 15 15.85 7.06 -13.36
N LYS A 16 15.02 7.70 -12.53
CA LYS A 16 13.62 7.33 -12.37
C LYS A 16 12.82 7.62 -13.65
N ALA A 17 11.76 6.86 -13.86
CA ALA A 17 10.80 7.10 -14.92
C ALA A 17 10.07 8.44 -14.72
N VAL A 18 9.45 8.94 -15.79
CA VAL A 18 8.65 10.18 -15.73
C VAL A 18 7.51 10.00 -14.72
N ASN A 19 7.22 11.05 -13.94
CA ASN A 19 6.16 11.10 -12.91
C ASN A 19 6.35 10.20 -11.68
N VAL A 20 7.49 9.51 -11.54
CA VAL A 20 7.84 8.80 -10.30
C VAL A 20 8.41 9.82 -9.30
N ASP A 21 7.89 9.86 -8.08
CA ASP A 21 8.47 10.68 -7.02
C ASP A 21 9.55 9.91 -6.24
N ASN A 22 10.43 10.64 -5.53
CA ASN A 22 11.56 10.04 -4.83
C ASN A 22 11.12 9.17 -3.64
N LYS A 23 9.99 9.52 -3.02
CA LYS A 23 9.42 8.83 -1.88
C LYS A 23 8.85 7.48 -2.33
N GLN A 24 8.05 7.46 -3.39
CA GLN A 24 7.52 6.25 -4.01
C GLN A 24 8.64 5.26 -4.32
N LEU A 25 9.69 5.69 -5.04
CA LEU A 25 10.82 4.82 -5.35
C LEU A 25 11.53 4.30 -4.08
N CYS A 26 11.73 5.18 -3.09
CA CYS A 26 12.31 4.77 -1.81
C CYS A 26 11.44 3.72 -1.10
N GLU A 27 10.15 3.97 -0.94
CA GLU A 27 9.19 3.07 -0.27
C GLU A 27 9.13 1.71 -0.96
N THR A 28 9.01 1.68 -2.29
CA THR A 28 9.01 0.43 -3.07
C THR A 28 10.29 -0.38 -2.84
N LEU A 29 11.47 0.26 -2.80
CA LEU A 29 12.71 -0.43 -2.47
C LEU A 29 12.69 -1.05 -1.07
N LEU A 30 12.23 -0.30 -0.05
CA LEU A 30 12.18 -0.79 1.32
C LEU A 30 11.16 -1.92 1.50
N HIS A 31 10.04 -1.87 0.79
CA HIS A 31 8.99 -2.89 0.82
C HIS A 31 9.43 -4.26 0.30
N SER A 32 10.46 -4.30 -0.56
CA SER A 32 11.04 -5.56 -1.02
C SER A 32 11.53 -6.47 0.12
N VAL A 33 11.92 -5.88 1.25
CA VAL A 33 12.41 -6.61 2.45
C VAL A 33 11.52 -6.39 3.68
N ALA A 34 10.77 -5.29 3.71
CA ALA A 34 9.86 -4.95 4.80
C ALA A 34 8.49 -4.50 4.25
N PRO A 35 7.61 -5.44 3.83
CA PRO A 35 6.35 -5.11 3.15
C PRO A 35 5.35 -4.29 3.96
N ASN A 36 5.48 -4.31 5.30
CA ASN A 36 4.62 -3.55 6.21
C ASN A 36 5.33 -2.31 6.79
N PHE A 37 6.49 -1.94 6.27
CA PHE A 37 7.21 -0.76 6.73
C PHE A 37 6.50 0.50 6.24
N GLU A 38 5.97 1.28 7.17
CA GLU A 38 5.47 2.62 6.88
C GLU A 38 6.36 3.65 7.55
N PHE A 39 6.56 4.79 6.90
CA PHE A 39 7.19 5.94 7.55
C PHE A 39 6.24 6.47 8.63
N THR A 40 6.43 6.02 9.87
CA THR A 40 5.65 6.53 11.01
C THR A 40 6.15 7.94 11.37
N PHE A 41 5.22 8.89 11.49
CA PHE A 41 5.49 10.24 11.99
C PHE A 41 5.73 10.31 13.51
N ALA A 42 5.82 9.15 14.17
CA ALA A 42 5.90 9.02 15.61
C ALA A 42 7.27 9.45 16.13
N GLY A 43 7.42 10.75 16.40
CA GLY A 43 8.61 11.29 17.07
C GLY A 43 8.86 12.80 16.92
N GLN A 44 7.93 13.60 16.41
CA GLN A 44 8.15 15.04 16.23
C GLN A 44 7.04 15.89 16.86
N GLU A 45 7.39 16.63 17.92
CA GLU A 45 6.49 17.44 18.76
C GLU A 45 6.07 18.79 18.14
N ASN A 46 6.40 19.11 16.88
CA ASN A 46 6.12 20.45 16.32
C ASN A 46 5.48 20.41 14.93
N PRO A 47 4.20 20.85 14.79
CA PRO A 47 3.49 20.95 13.51
C PRO A 47 4.01 22.04 12.55
N ASP A 48 4.76 23.04 13.06
CA ASP A 48 5.06 24.29 12.32
C ASP A 48 6.38 24.29 11.53
N ARG A 49 7.03 23.13 11.35
CA ARG A 49 8.21 23.03 10.46
C ARG A 49 7.81 22.24 9.22
N VAL A 50 8.02 22.84 8.04
CA VAL A 50 8.01 22.15 6.74
C VAL A 50 8.73 20.82 6.90
N ARG A 51 7.95 19.73 6.95
CA ARG A 51 8.43 18.44 7.41
C ARG A 51 9.35 17.85 6.36
N GLU A 52 10.60 17.67 6.73
CA GLU A 52 11.55 16.97 5.88
C GLU A 52 11.29 15.47 5.94
N ASP A 53 10.77 14.93 4.85
CA ASP A 53 10.42 13.52 4.67
C ASP A 53 11.61 12.61 5.03
N ALA A 54 11.34 11.53 5.76
CA ALA A 54 12.33 10.52 6.12
C ALA A 54 13.03 9.94 4.88
N SER A 55 12.32 9.81 3.75
CA SER A 55 12.91 9.42 2.47
C SER A 55 14.02 10.39 2.01
N SER A 56 13.82 11.70 2.21
CA SER A 56 14.78 12.74 1.85
C SER A 56 16.03 12.69 2.73
N LYS A 57 15.86 12.40 4.03
CA LYS A 57 16.99 12.20 4.96
C LYS A 57 17.78 10.93 4.64
N LEU A 58 17.11 9.86 4.22
CA LEU A 58 17.77 8.66 3.74
C LEU A 58 18.57 8.95 2.46
N LEU A 59 17.95 9.62 1.48
CA LEU A 59 18.60 10.02 0.22
C LEU A 59 19.85 10.88 0.47
N ARG A 60 19.77 11.87 1.37
CA ARG A 60 20.90 12.76 1.71
C ARG A 60 21.90 12.17 2.71
N CYS A 61 21.80 10.88 3.02
CA CYS A 61 22.68 10.20 3.99
C CYS A 61 22.66 10.85 5.39
N GLU A 62 21.55 11.48 5.78
CA GLU A 62 21.35 12.16 7.08
C GLU A 62 20.74 11.25 8.14
N GLN A 63 20.29 10.07 7.73
CA GLN A 63 19.68 9.08 8.61
C GLN A 63 20.04 7.66 8.13
N ASN A 64 20.17 6.71 9.06
CA ASN A 64 20.33 5.29 8.72
C ASN A 64 18.98 4.63 8.44
N LEU A 65 19.00 3.53 7.69
CA LEU A 65 17.83 2.68 7.58
C LEU A 65 17.37 2.23 8.97
N PRO A 66 16.04 2.26 9.24
CA PRO A 66 15.50 1.87 10.53
C PRO A 66 15.69 0.36 10.79
N LYS A 67 15.63 -0.03 12.06
CA LYS A 67 15.74 -1.45 12.45
C LYS A 67 14.62 -2.30 11.86
N ASP A 68 13.45 -1.71 11.67
CA ASP A 68 12.28 -2.37 11.08
C ASP A 68 12.47 -2.68 9.59
N VAL A 69 13.50 -2.14 8.94
CA VAL A 69 13.93 -2.50 7.59
C VAL A 69 15.18 -3.39 7.63
N THR A 70 16.22 -2.96 8.37
CA THR A 70 17.50 -3.70 8.40
C THR A 70 17.39 -5.08 9.04
N GLY A 71 16.46 -5.27 9.99
CA GLY A 71 16.16 -6.56 10.61
C GLY A 71 15.57 -7.56 9.62
N PRO A 72 14.46 -7.23 8.94
CA PRO A 72 13.92 -8.05 7.86
C PRO A 72 14.89 -8.27 6.70
N ALA A 73 15.64 -7.25 6.27
CA ALA A 73 16.62 -7.38 5.19
C ALA A 73 17.66 -8.49 5.42
N ARG A 74 18.12 -8.67 6.67
CA ARG A 74 19.06 -9.75 7.04
C ARG A 74 18.47 -11.15 6.97
N LYS A 75 17.14 -11.26 6.98
CA LYS A 75 16.39 -12.52 6.93
C LYS A 75 15.68 -12.73 5.60
N ALA A 76 15.80 -11.78 4.68
CA ALA A 76 15.13 -11.82 3.40
C ALA A 76 15.75 -12.93 2.53
N ASN A 77 14.89 -13.63 1.78
CA ASN A 77 15.33 -14.55 0.76
C ASN A 77 15.77 -13.73 -0.47
N PRO A 78 17.05 -13.79 -0.91
CA PRO A 78 17.51 -12.99 -2.03
C PRO A 78 16.68 -13.19 -3.30
N GLN A 79 16.20 -14.40 -3.56
CA GLN A 79 15.41 -14.70 -4.76
C GLN A 79 14.01 -14.08 -4.74
N GLU A 80 13.39 -13.96 -3.56
CA GLU A 80 12.12 -13.25 -3.42
C GLU A 80 12.30 -11.75 -3.68
N VAL A 81 13.41 -11.17 -3.23
CA VAL A 81 13.76 -9.77 -3.48
C VAL A 81 14.00 -9.54 -4.97
N VAL A 82 14.68 -10.45 -5.67
CA VAL A 82 14.89 -10.39 -7.13
C VAL A 82 13.55 -10.35 -7.88
N VAL A 83 12.62 -11.23 -7.53
CA VAL A 83 11.27 -11.25 -8.11
C VAL A 83 10.53 -9.94 -7.84
N TYR A 84 10.58 -9.45 -6.59
CA TYR A 84 9.97 -8.17 -6.24
C TYR A 84 10.55 -7.01 -7.06
N PHE A 85 11.87 -6.97 -7.24
CA PHE A 85 12.55 -5.93 -8.02
C PHE A 85 12.11 -5.95 -9.48
N ARG A 86 12.04 -7.14 -10.09
CA ARG A 86 11.56 -7.33 -11.46
C ARG A 86 10.14 -6.76 -11.63
N ASP A 87 9.25 -7.10 -10.71
CA ASP A 87 7.82 -6.85 -10.85
C ASP A 87 7.41 -5.43 -10.41
N ASN A 88 8.12 -4.82 -9.45
CA ASN A 88 7.71 -3.56 -8.83
C ASN A 88 8.72 -2.42 -8.96
N VAL A 89 10.02 -2.69 -9.01
CA VAL A 89 11.07 -1.63 -9.02
C VAL A 89 11.40 -1.22 -10.45
N LEU A 90 11.48 -2.16 -11.39
CA LEU A 90 11.89 -1.87 -12.77
C LEU A 90 10.96 -0.88 -13.48
N SER A 91 9.65 -0.91 -13.20
CA SER A 91 8.67 0.01 -13.77
C SER A 91 8.86 1.46 -13.32
N LEU A 92 9.56 1.68 -12.21
CA LEU A 92 9.85 3.00 -11.65
C LEU A 92 11.13 3.64 -12.21
N LEU A 93 11.88 2.91 -13.04
CA LEU A 93 13.16 3.34 -13.61
C LEU A 93 13.04 3.53 -15.12
N ASP A 94 13.80 4.50 -15.65
CA ASP A 94 13.97 4.66 -17.09
C ASP A 94 14.80 3.49 -17.63
N ARG A 95 14.15 2.65 -18.46
CA ARG A 95 14.77 1.48 -19.08
C ARG A 95 15.97 1.84 -19.97
N ASN A 96 16.04 3.07 -20.48
CA ASN A 96 17.16 3.53 -21.30
C ASN A 96 18.43 3.82 -20.48
N LEU A 97 18.31 3.87 -19.15
CA LEU A 97 19.41 4.18 -18.22
C LEU A 97 19.93 2.96 -17.47
N SER A 98 19.43 1.75 -17.74
CA SER A 98 19.81 0.53 -17.03
C SER A 98 21.32 0.28 -17.01
N LYS A 99 22.02 0.51 -18.13
CA LYS A 99 23.47 0.29 -18.21
C LYS A 99 24.26 1.36 -17.45
N GLN A 100 23.79 2.61 -17.49
CA GLN A 100 24.38 3.73 -16.76
C GLN A 100 24.23 3.53 -15.25
N ILE A 101 23.09 2.99 -14.79
CA ILE A 101 22.88 2.61 -13.40
C ILE A 101 23.92 1.55 -12.97
N ILE A 102 24.09 0.48 -13.76
CA ILE A 102 25.10 -0.56 -13.47
C ILE A 102 26.49 0.05 -13.36
N LEU A 103 26.91 0.84 -14.35
CA LEU A 103 28.23 1.48 -14.37
C LEU A 103 28.44 2.44 -13.19
N SER A 104 27.41 3.22 -12.84
CA SER A 104 27.47 4.15 -11.71
C SER A 104 27.64 3.43 -10.37
N LEU A 105 26.93 2.31 -10.18
CA LEU A 105 27.05 1.49 -8.97
C LEU A 105 28.39 0.75 -8.92
N LYS A 106 28.87 0.23 -10.07
CA LYS A 106 30.22 -0.35 -10.19
C LYS A 106 31.29 0.65 -9.79
N ASP A 107 31.19 1.89 -10.27
CA ASP A 107 32.14 2.95 -9.93
C ASP A 107 32.12 3.30 -8.43
N ILE A 108 30.94 3.45 -7.84
CA ILE A 108 30.79 3.70 -6.39
C ILE A 108 31.45 2.57 -5.58
N ILE A 109 31.20 1.31 -5.96
CA ILE A 109 31.75 0.12 -5.29
C ILE A 109 33.28 0.07 -5.43
N ALA A 110 33.80 0.30 -6.64
CA ALA A 110 35.23 0.31 -6.92
C ALA A 110 35.94 1.37 -6.07
N ASN A 111 35.37 2.57 -6.02
CA ASN A 111 35.90 3.73 -5.29
C ASN A 111 35.59 3.72 -3.77
N ASP A 112 34.95 2.67 -3.23
CA ASP A 112 34.70 2.52 -1.80
C ASP A 112 35.81 1.73 -1.12
N HIS A 113 36.97 2.37 -0.95
CA HIS A 113 38.16 1.72 -0.39
C HIS A 113 38.07 1.56 1.13
N PRO A 114 38.61 0.46 1.69
CA PRO A 114 38.73 0.27 3.13
C PRO A 114 39.55 1.38 3.78
N VAL A 115 39.00 2.04 4.79
CA VAL A 115 39.68 3.06 5.59
C VAL A 115 39.36 2.84 7.05
N LYS A 116 40.38 2.91 7.90
CA LYS A 116 40.23 2.84 9.35
C LYS A 116 39.73 4.18 9.88
N VAL A 117 38.54 4.18 10.49
CA VAL A 117 37.96 5.36 11.17
C VAL A 117 37.73 4.99 12.63
N GLY A 118 38.61 5.48 13.50
CA GLY A 118 38.65 5.09 14.91
C GLY A 118 38.89 3.59 15.08
N LYS A 119 37.95 2.89 15.72
CA LYS A 119 37.99 1.44 15.94
C LYS A 119 37.28 0.62 14.85
N LYS A 120 36.73 1.26 13.81
CA LYS A 120 35.95 0.59 12.75
C LYS A 120 36.69 0.67 11.41
N MET A 121 36.59 -0.40 10.63
CA MET A 121 36.89 -0.36 9.21
C MET A 121 35.62 0.07 8.47
N LEU A 122 35.74 1.06 7.59
CA LEU A 122 34.68 1.49 6.68
C LEU A 122 35.12 1.24 5.24
N GLY A 123 34.16 0.94 4.38
CA GLY A 123 34.40 0.63 2.97
C GLY A 123 34.44 -0.86 2.69
N ILE A 124 34.89 -1.21 1.50
CA ILE A 124 34.70 -2.54 0.93
C ILE A 124 36.06 -3.10 0.49
N ASP A 125 36.48 -4.19 1.15
CA ASP A 125 37.64 -4.97 0.73
C ASP A 125 37.33 -5.77 -0.56
N ASP A 126 38.36 -6.06 -1.34
CA ASP A 126 38.23 -6.68 -2.66
C ASP A 126 37.49 -8.04 -2.65
N ASP A 127 37.71 -8.85 -1.62
CA ASP A 127 37.08 -10.17 -1.46
C ASP A 127 35.66 -10.10 -0.85
N THR A 128 35.17 -8.91 -0.51
CA THR A 128 33.83 -8.73 0.08
C THR A 128 32.76 -8.98 -0.98
N LYS A 129 31.82 -9.88 -0.69
CA LYS A 129 30.61 -10.09 -1.48
C LYS A 129 29.70 -8.86 -1.41
N VAL A 130 29.57 -8.14 -2.52
CA VAL A 130 28.80 -6.89 -2.64
C VAL A 130 27.49 -7.07 -3.39
N GLU A 131 27.41 -8.11 -4.23
CA GLU A 131 26.19 -8.51 -4.92
C GLU A 131 25.70 -9.78 -4.21
N LEU A 132 24.67 -9.65 -3.36
CA LEU A 132 24.26 -10.73 -2.45
C LEU A 132 23.36 -11.80 -3.08
N VAL A 133 22.95 -11.65 -4.34
CA VAL A 133 22.10 -12.63 -5.03
C VAL A 133 22.96 -13.71 -5.67
N SER A 134 23.96 -13.30 -6.45
CA SER A 134 24.96 -14.14 -7.10
C SER A 134 26.15 -14.44 -6.20
N GLY A 135 26.39 -13.61 -5.20
CA GLY A 135 27.54 -13.74 -4.30
C GLY A 135 28.83 -13.13 -4.85
N THR A 136 28.76 -12.31 -5.90
CA THR A 136 29.93 -11.67 -6.54
C THR A 136 30.64 -10.71 -5.59
N SER A 137 31.97 -10.88 -5.49
CA SER A 137 32.87 -10.00 -4.75
C SER A 137 33.12 -8.67 -5.46
N LYS A 138 33.62 -7.67 -4.72
CA LYS A 138 34.04 -6.38 -5.30
C LYS A 138 35.05 -6.56 -6.44
N LYS A 139 36.02 -7.46 -6.26
CA LYS A 139 37.05 -7.75 -7.26
C LYS A 139 36.47 -8.37 -8.54
N GLU A 140 35.61 -9.38 -8.40
CA GLU A 140 34.97 -10.04 -9.54
C GLU A 140 34.04 -9.08 -10.30
N LEU A 141 33.29 -8.27 -9.56
CA LEU A 141 32.37 -7.28 -10.12
C LEU A 141 33.10 -6.26 -11.00
N ALA A 142 34.36 -5.92 -10.68
CA ALA A 142 35.15 -4.96 -11.46
C ALA A 142 35.28 -5.41 -12.94
N SER A 143 35.58 -6.69 -13.16
CA SER A 143 35.72 -7.30 -14.49
C SER A 143 34.40 -7.75 -15.14
N GLN A 144 33.31 -7.86 -14.39
CA GLN A 144 32.04 -8.36 -14.90
C GLN A 144 31.42 -7.40 -15.93
N THR A 145 31.03 -7.93 -17.09
CA THR A 145 30.41 -7.20 -18.22
C THR A 145 28.97 -7.62 -18.50
N GLU A 146 28.57 -8.81 -18.06
CA GLU A 146 27.22 -9.35 -18.26
C GLU A 146 26.39 -9.29 -16.98
N PHE A 147 25.15 -8.78 -17.09
CA PHE A 147 24.30 -8.51 -15.94
C PHE A 147 22.83 -8.87 -16.17
N CYS A 148 22.23 -9.53 -15.19
CA CYS A 148 20.79 -9.46 -15.00
C CYS A 148 20.45 -8.18 -14.25
N PHE A 149 19.73 -7.25 -14.89
CA PHE A 149 19.57 -5.90 -14.34
C PHE A 149 18.87 -5.87 -12.97
N HIS A 150 17.72 -6.52 -12.83
CA HIS A 150 16.98 -6.53 -11.57
C HIS A 150 17.64 -7.39 -10.51
N SER A 151 18.30 -8.50 -10.87
CA SER A 151 19.05 -9.29 -9.90
C SER A 151 20.20 -8.49 -9.31
N PHE A 152 21.00 -7.83 -10.17
CA PHE A 152 22.10 -6.97 -9.74
C PHE A 152 21.64 -5.84 -8.80
N LEU A 153 20.54 -5.17 -9.13
CA LEU A 153 19.96 -4.14 -8.27
C LEU A 153 19.54 -4.72 -6.91
N ALA A 154 18.87 -5.87 -6.89
CA ALA A 154 18.43 -6.52 -5.66
C ALA A 154 19.61 -6.91 -4.77
N GLY A 155 20.67 -7.50 -5.30
CA GLY A 155 21.82 -7.92 -4.50
C GLY A 155 22.64 -6.75 -3.96
N VAL A 156 22.85 -5.70 -4.74
CA VAL A 156 23.50 -4.47 -4.25
C VAL A 156 22.62 -3.77 -3.21
N PHE A 157 21.30 -3.70 -3.42
CA PHE A 157 20.36 -3.17 -2.44
C PHE A 157 20.44 -3.92 -1.11
N LEU A 158 20.40 -5.25 -1.14
CA LEU A 158 20.53 -6.10 0.04
C LEU A 158 21.82 -5.78 0.79
N TYR A 159 22.96 -5.70 0.08
CA TYR A 159 24.23 -5.31 0.69
C TYR A 159 24.15 -3.94 1.38
N THR A 160 23.56 -2.94 0.71
CA THR A 160 23.41 -1.61 1.31
C THR A 160 22.52 -1.64 2.56
N ALA A 161 21.48 -2.48 2.58
CA ALA A 161 20.55 -2.61 3.70
C ALA A 161 21.14 -3.36 4.90
N THR A 162 22.05 -4.31 4.68
CA THR A 162 22.56 -5.21 5.73
C THR A 162 23.98 -4.89 6.19
N ASN A 163 24.84 -4.41 5.31
CA ASN A 163 26.29 -4.34 5.52
C ASN A 163 26.85 -2.91 5.58
N THR A 164 26.03 -1.89 5.33
CA THR A 164 26.48 -0.48 5.28
C THR A 164 25.82 0.40 6.35
N THR A 165 26.43 1.55 6.62
CA THR A 165 25.81 2.61 7.45
C THR A 165 25.51 3.79 6.56
N ASN A 166 24.25 4.16 6.39
CA ASN A 166 23.87 5.21 5.44
C ASN A 166 24.61 6.54 5.64
N ARG A 167 24.85 6.91 6.90
CA ARG A 167 25.59 8.13 7.25
C ARG A 167 27.02 8.21 6.68
N SER A 168 27.64 7.09 6.30
CA SER A 168 28.99 7.10 5.71
C SER A 168 29.04 7.83 4.36
N GLY A 169 27.93 7.85 3.62
CA GLY A 169 27.82 8.52 2.32
C GLY A 169 27.71 10.04 2.39
N LYS A 170 27.56 10.64 3.57
CA LYS A 170 27.23 12.07 3.72
C LYS A 170 28.23 13.01 3.04
N ALA A 171 29.51 12.67 3.06
CA ALA A 171 30.57 13.47 2.45
C ALA A 171 30.52 13.45 0.90
N THR A 172 30.04 12.35 0.30
CA THR A 172 30.10 12.14 -1.15
C THR A 172 28.75 12.21 -1.84
N ILE A 173 27.64 12.22 -1.08
CA ILE A 173 26.29 12.12 -1.67
C ILE A 173 25.97 13.25 -2.64
N LYS A 174 26.51 14.46 -2.43
CA LYS A 174 26.28 15.61 -3.31
C LYS A 174 26.87 15.46 -4.70
N SER A 175 27.89 14.61 -4.88
CA SER A 175 28.49 14.35 -6.19
C SER A 175 27.75 13.28 -7.00
N ILE A 176 26.78 12.58 -6.40
CA ILE A 176 25.98 11.55 -7.08
C ILE A 176 24.69 12.21 -7.55
N ASN A 177 24.73 12.75 -8.76
CA ASN A 177 23.62 13.43 -9.40
C ASN A 177 23.41 12.90 -10.83
N ARG A 178 22.47 13.50 -11.58
CA ARG A 178 22.19 13.07 -12.96
C ARG A 178 23.39 13.22 -13.89
N GLU A 179 24.19 14.27 -13.74
CA GLU A 179 25.39 14.48 -14.56
C GLU A 179 26.43 13.38 -14.31
N TYR A 180 26.63 13.01 -13.04
CA TYR A 180 27.48 11.89 -12.67
C TYR A 180 27.03 10.58 -13.35
N VAL A 181 25.73 10.25 -13.31
CA VAL A 181 25.24 9.03 -13.97
C VAL A 181 25.37 9.10 -15.50
N LEU A 182 25.06 10.25 -16.11
CA LEU A 182 25.16 10.43 -17.56
C LEU A 182 26.62 10.46 -18.05
N SER A 183 27.59 10.75 -17.19
CA SER A 183 29.02 10.70 -17.53
C SER A 183 29.49 9.30 -17.99
N PHE A 184 28.74 8.24 -17.63
CA PHE A 184 29.03 6.86 -18.04
C PHE A 184 28.47 6.49 -19.43
N THR A 185 27.76 7.40 -20.12
CA THR A 185 27.21 7.15 -21.46
C THR A 185 28.22 6.58 -22.46
N PRO A 186 29.49 7.06 -22.54
CA PRO A 186 30.47 6.49 -23.46
C PRO A 186 30.83 5.02 -23.19
N ARG A 187 30.54 4.51 -22.00
CA ARG A 187 30.93 3.18 -21.51
C ARG A 187 29.80 2.16 -21.54
N ILE A 188 28.59 2.54 -21.96
CA ILE A 188 27.43 1.62 -21.98
C ILE A 188 27.64 0.40 -22.89
N GLY A 189 28.56 0.48 -23.86
CA GLY A 189 28.96 -0.66 -24.69
C GLY A 189 29.68 -1.77 -23.93
N GLU A 190 30.26 -1.48 -22.75
CA GLU A 190 30.92 -2.46 -21.88
C GLU A 190 29.93 -3.41 -21.20
N ILE A 191 28.64 -3.07 -21.17
CA ILE A 191 27.62 -3.80 -20.41
C ILE A 191 26.66 -4.53 -21.36
N LYS A 192 26.52 -5.83 -21.16
CA LYS A 192 25.52 -6.70 -21.79
C LYS A 192 24.45 -7.07 -20.75
N LEU A 193 23.18 -6.87 -21.11
CA LEU A 193 22.05 -7.26 -20.27
C LEU A 193 21.58 -8.66 -20.68
N LEU A 194 21.41 -9.54 -19.69
CA LEU A 194 20.94 -10.91 -19.87
C LEU A 194 19.45 -11.01 -19.53
N GLU A 195 18.76 -11.97 -20.17
CA GLU A 195 17.39 -12.35 -19.84
C GLU A 195 17.33 -13.38 -18.69
N ASP A 196 16.20 -13.46 -17.99
CA ASP A 196 16.01 -14.32 -16.80
C ASP A 196 16.38 -15.79 -17.01
N ALA A 197 16.06 -16.34 -18.19
CA ALA A 197 16.36 -17.73 -18.52
C ALA A 197 17.87 -17.98 -18.63
N GLU A 198 18.59 -17.03 -19.21
CA GLU A 198 20.03 -17.12 -19.41
C GLU A 198 20.77 -17.02 -18.09
N VAL A 199 20.27 -16.21 -17.15
CA VAL A 199 20.87 -16.02 -15.83
C VAL A 199 20.74 -17.27 -14.97
N LYS A 200 19.56 -17.92 -15.00
CA LYS A 200 19.37 -19.22 -14.33
C LYS A 200 20.32 -20.28 -14.88
N ARG A 201 20.51 -20.30 -16.21
CA ARG A 201 21.45 -21.18 -16.90
C ARG A 201 22.89 -20.93 -16.43
N VAL A 202 23.38 -19.69 -16.51
CA VAL A 202 24.75 -19.29 -16.13
C VAL A 202 25.04 -19.55 -14.64
N ALA A 203 24.09 -19.25 -13.76
CA ALA A 203 24.22 -19.52 -12.32
C ALA A 203 24.33 -21.02 -12.03
N LEU A 204 23.51 -21.85 -12.69
CA LEU A 204 23.62 -23.30 -12.58
C LEU A 204 24.97 -23.82 -13.10
N VAL A 205 25.42 -23.35 -14.27
CA VAL A 205 26.72 -23.74 -14.83
C VAL A 205 27.85 -23.43 -13.83
N SER A 206 27.82 -22.25 -13.21
CA SER A 206 28.83 -21.84 -12.22
C SER A 206 28.80 -22.72 -10.98
N ALA A 207 27.61 -23.01 -10.43
CA ALA A 207 27.44 -23.89 -9.26
C ALA A 207 27.85 -25.34 -9.55
N VAL A 208 27.58 -25.84 -10.77
CA VAL A 208 27.99 -27.19 -11.20
C VAL A 208 29.51 -27.27 -11.39
N LYS A 209 30.13 -26.23 -11.97
CA LYS A 209 31.59 -26.11 -12.09
C LYS A 209 32.30 -26.11 -10.73
N GLU A 210 31.72 -25.45 -9.72
CA GLU A 210 32.28 -25.45 -8.36
C GLU A 210 32.13 -26.79 -7.63
N SER A 211 31.09 -27.57 -7.94
CA SER A 211 30.75 -28.80 -7.23
C SER A 211 31.29 -30.09 -7.86
N THR A 212 31.71 -30.07 -9.14
CA THR A 212 32.17 -31.28 -9.84
C THR A 212 33.42 -31.07 -10.72
N LYS A 213 34.32 -32.07 -10.74
CA LYS A 213 35.51 -32.16 -11.62
C LYS A 213 35.18 -32.53 -13.09
N TYR A 214 34.06 -32.05 -13.65
CA TYR A 214 33.69 -32.36 -15.04
C TYR A 214 33.79 -31.11 -15.93
N GLY A 215 34.02 -31.34 -17.23
CA GLY A 215 34.29 -30.30 -18.22
C GLY A 215 33.08 -29.40 -18.53
N GLU A 216 33.36 -28.26 -19.16
CA GLU A 216 32.42 -27.18 -19.46
C GLU A 216 31.15 -27.65 -20.19
N GLU A 217 31.30 -28.58 -21.14
CA GLU A 217 30.22 -29.17 -21.93
C GLU A 217 29.21 -29.96 -21.07
N PHE A 218 29.65 -30.64 -20.00
CA PHE A 218 28.73 -31.37 -19.12
C PHE A 218 27.91 -30.40 -18.26
N ALA A 219 28.54 -29.32 -17.76
CA ALA A 219 27.86 -28.31 -16.96
C ALA A 219 26.79 -27.56 -17.76
N GLU A 220 27.07 -27.23 -19.02
CA GLU A 220 26.11 -26.60 -19.92
C GLU A 220 24.90 -27.51 -20.20
N ASN A 221 25.14 -28.78 -20.54
CA ASN A 221 24.06 -29.74 -20.81
C ASN A 221 23.14 -29.96 -19.60
N VAL A 222 23.71 -30.03 -18.38
CA VAL A 222 22.91 -30.16 -17.15
C VAL A 222 22.13 -28.88 -16.86
N ALA A 223 22.73 -27.71 -17.05
CA ALA A 223 22.04 -26.44 -16.83
C ALA A 223 20.87 -26.27 -17.79
N GLU A 224 21.07 -26.58 -19.07
CA GLU A 224 20.01 -26.55 -20.08
C GLU A 224 18.87 -27.52 -19.75
N PHE A 225 19.19 -28.77 -19.42
CA PHE A 225 18.18 -29.76 -19.01
C PHE A 225 17.36 -29.33 -17.79
N VAL A 226 18.00 -28.77 -16.77
CA VAL A 226 17.33 -28.33 -15.54
C VAL A 226 16.47 -27.09 -15.80
N VAL A 227 16.96 -26.11 -16.58
CA VAL A 227 16.16 -24.93 -16.94
C VAL A 227 14.93 -25.34 -17.75
N ASP A 228 15.07 -26.25 -18.71
CA ASP A 228 13.94 -26.79 -19.47
C ASP A 228 12.94 -27.53 -18.58
N ARG A 229 13.42 -28.35 -17.65
CA ARG A 229 12.55 -29.02 -16.66
C ARG A 229 11.84 -28.04 -15.75
N ILE A 230 12.50 -26.97 -15.29
CA ILE A 230 11.88 -25.91 -14.49
C ILE A 230 10.82 -25.16 -15.30
N ASN A 231 11.07 -24.88 -16.57
CA ASN A 231 10.10 -24.21 -17.45
C ASN A 231 8.91 -25.10 -17.80
N GLN A 232 9.09 -26.43 -17.78
CA GLN A 232 8.01 -27.42 -17.92
C GLN A 232 7.23 -27.66 -16.61
N LEU A 233 7.76 -27.25 -15.45
CA LEU A 233 6.97 -27.21 -14.22
C LEU A 233 6.00 -26.05 -14.35
N THR A 234 4.74 -26.36 -14.65
CA THR A 234 3.65 -25.39 -14.65
C THR A 234 3.68 -24.66 -13.30
N PRO A 235 3.83 -23.32 -13.27
CA PRO A 235 3.64 -22.60 -12.03
C PRO A 235 2.23 -22.90 -11.49
N PRO A 236 2.02 -22.94 -10.16
CA PRO A 236 0.66 -22.96 -9.62
C PRO A 236 -0.10 -21.83 -10.32
N SER A 237 -1.31 -22.11 -10.77
CA SER A 237 -2.13 -21.16 -11.54
C SER A 237 -1.94 -19.77 -10.95
N LYS A 238 -1.29 -18.88 -11.71
CA LYS A 238 -1.12 -17.50 -11.29
C LYS A 238 -2.52 -16.95 -11.17
N GLN A 239 -3.06 -16.93 -9.96
CA GLN A 239 -4.26 -16.16 -9.67
C GLN A 239 -3.94 -14.74 -10.14
N ASN A 240 -4.90 -14.12 -10.82
CA ASN A 240 -4.74 -12.73 -11.21
C ASN A 240 -4.77 -11.91 -9.91
N ASP A 241 -3.59 -11.62 -9.34
CA ASP A 241 -3.45 -11.00 -8.02
C ASP A 241 -4.24 -9.69 -7.93
N SER A 242 -4.38 -8.96 -9.04
CA SER A 242 -5.22 -7.76 -9.12
C SER A 242 -6.71 -8.10 -8.95
N LEU A 243 -7.21 -9.12 -9.63
CA LEU A 243 -8.60 -9.58 -9.52
C LEU A 243 -8.87 -10.16 -8.13
N LEU A 244 -7.94 -10.93 -7.57
CA LEU A 244 -8.06 -11.49 -6.23
C LEU A 244 -8.19 -10.40 -5.17
N VAL A 245 -7.36 -9.35 -5.25
CA VAL A 245 -7.43 -8.21 -4.32
C VAL A 245 -8.77 -7.48 -4.45
N THR A 246 -9.24 -7.24 -5.68
CA THR A 246 -10.55 -6.63 -5.93
C THR A 246 -11.69 -7.45 -5.29
N LEU A 247 -11.76 -8.74 -5.58
CA LEU A 247 -12.80 -9.64 -5.04
C LEU A 247 -12.73 -9.78 -3.51
N LEU A 248 -11.52 -9.81 -2.94
CA LEU A 248 -11.34 -9.80 -1.49
C LEU A 248 -11.79 -8.49 -0.86
N SER A 249 -11.53 -7.34 -1.47
CA SER A 249 -12.03 -6.05 -0.99
C SER A 249 -13.56 -5.99 -1.03
N GLU A 250 -14.19 -6.42 -2.13
CA GLU A 250 -15.65 -6.49 -2.28
C GLU A 250 -16.30 -7.38 -1.21
N ALA A 251 -15.69 -8.55 -0.93
CA ALA A 251 -16.14 -9.48 0.09
C ALA A 251 -15.69 -9.08 1.52
N ASN A 252 -15.07 -7.90 1.70
CA ASN A 252 -14.53 -7.40 2.96
C ASN A 252 -13.60 -8.42 3.67
N GLY A 253 -12.78 -9.11 2.89
CA GLY A 253 -11.85 -10.14 3.34
C GLY A 253 -12.55 -11.38 3.89
N ASN A 254 -13.74 -11.74 3.39
CA ASN A 254 -14.46 -12.94 3.79
C ASN A 254 -14.73 -13.86 2.60
N CYS A 255 -14.95 -15.14 2.89
CA CYS A 255 -15.51 -16.10 1.95
C CYS A 255 -16.92 -15.65 1.62
N LEU A 256 -17.22 -15.54 0.32
CA LEU A 256 -18.54 -15.07 -0.11
C LEU A 256 -19.66 -16.02 0.34
N GLU A 257 -19.36 -17.32 0.43
CA GLU A 257 -20.33 -18.36 0.81
C GLU A 257 -20.46 -18.51 2.34
N CYS A 258 -19.37 -18.82 3.04
CA CYS A 258 -19.44 -19.17 4.48
C CYS A 258 -19.09 -18.01 5.43
N GLY A 259 -18.72 -16.84 4.93
CA GLY A 259 -18.34 -15.68 5.73
C GLY A 259 -17.01 -15.82 6.50
N LYS A 260 -16.29 -16.94 6.34
CA LYS A 260 -14.98 -17.16 6.98
C LYS A 260 -13.98 -16.11 6.51
N LYS A 261 -13.20 -15.53 7.42
CA LYS A 261 -12.16 -14.55 7.07
C LYS A 261 -11.09 -15.16 6.15
N LEU A 262 -10.90 -14.52 5.00
CA LEU A 262 -9.96 -14.83 3.94
C LEU A 262 -8.94 -13.72 3.75
N GLY A 263 -7.82 -14.05 3.13
CA GLY A 263 -6.77 -13.08 2.86
C GLY A 263 -5.46 -13.75 2.50
N ILE A 264 -4.53 -12.94 2.00
CA ILE A 264 -3.21 -13.41 1.62
C ILE A 264 -2.41 -13.64 2.92
N PRO A 265 -1.89 -14.85 3.18
CA PRO A 265 -1.13 -15.12 4.40
C PRO A 265 0.12 -14.23 4.46
N LYS A 266 0.05 -13.14 5.25
CA LYS A 266 1.20 -12.32 5.62
C LYS A 266 1.84 -12.92 6.88
N ARG A 267 3.15 -13.18 6.85
CA ARG A 267 3.93 -13.69 8.00
C ARG A 267 3.63 -12.87 9.27
N GLY A 268 3.11 -13.53 10.30
CA GLY A 268 3.04 -13.00 11.67
C GLY A 268 1.71 -12.38 12.13
N LYS A 269 0.60 -12.54 11.40
CA LYS A 269 -0.75 -12.26 11.93
C LYS A 269 -1.60 -13.53 11.97
N VAL A 270 -2.68 -13.48 12.75
CA VAL A 270 -3.67 -14.55 13.03
C VAL A 270 -3.90 -15.43 11.79
N PRO A 271 -4.04 -16.76 11.90
CA PRO A 271 -4.28 -17.61 10.74
C PRO A 271 -5.50 -17.13 9.95
N ILE A 272 -5.29 -16.67 8.72
CA ILE A 272 -6.35 -16.32 7.79
C ILE A 272 -6.49 -17.50 6.82
N GLY A 273 -7.72 -17.92 6.50
CA GLY A 273 -7.96 -19.06 5.62
C GLY A 273 -7.43 -18.83 4.20
N ASN A 274 -6.89 -19.87 3.57
CA ASN A 274 -6.51 -19.85 2.16
C ASN A 274 -7.74 -19.59 1.29
N CYS A 275 -7.54 -18.87 0.18
CA CYS A 275 -8.60 -18.50 -0.74
C CYS A 275 -8.20 -18.71 -2.19
N GLU A 276 -9.19 -18.89 -3.04
CA GLU A 276 -9.01 -18.96 -4.49
C GLU A 276 -10.15 -18.26 -5.24
N ILE A 277 -9.84 -17.83 -6.47
CA ILE A 277 -10.83 -17.31 -7.40
C ILE A 277 -11.54 -18.49 -8.04
N VAL A 278 -12.87 -18.52 -7.93
CA VAL A 278 -13.73 -19.51 -8.57
C VAL A 278 -14.68 -18.82 -9.54
N TYR A 279 -14.91 -19.41 -10.70
CA TYR A 279 -15.84 -18.90 -11.70
C TYR A 279 -17.16 -19.67 -11.63
N LEU A 280 -18.23 -18.97 -11.27
CA LEU A 280 -19.58 -19.51 -11.16
C LEU A 280 -20.25 -19.45 -12.54
N LYS A 281 -20.16 -20.55 -13.30
CA LYS A 281 -20.73 -20.63 -14.66
C LYS A 281 -22.16 -21.16 -14.60
N GLN A 282 -23.10 -20.41 -15.16
CA GLN A 282 -24.49 -20.85 -15.35
C GLN A 282 -24.64 -21.77 -16.57
N SER A 283 -23.67 -21.74 -17.49
CA SER A 283 -23.63 -22.69 -18.62
C SER A 283 -22.21 -23.21 -18.88
N PRO A 284 -22.04 -24.43 -19.41
CA PRO A 284 -20.72 -25.03 -19.65
C PRO A 284 -19.83 -24.20 -20.60
N ASN A 285 -20.43 -23.38 -21.46
CA ASN A 285 -19.74 -22.59 -22.48
C ASN A 285 -19.52 -21.12 -22.07
N GLU A 286 -19.84 -20.75 -20.83
CA GLU A 286 -19.71 -19.38 -20.36
C GLU A 286 -18.24 -18.99 -20.19
N SER A 287 -17.87 -17.82 -20.71
CA SER A 287 -16.51 -17.28 -20.58
C SER A 287 -16.21 -16.85 -19.15
N GLU A 288 -15.00 -17.11 -18.69
CA GLU A 288 -14.48 -16.59 -17.43
C GLU A 288 -14.31 -15.07 -17.54
N SER A 289 -14.96 -14.33 -16.65
CA SER A 289 -15.00 -12.88 -16.66
C SER A 289 -15.00 -12.33 -15.24
N TYR A 290 -14.84 -11.02 -15.10
CA TYR A 290 -15.01 -10.39 -13.79
C TYR A 290 -16.39 -10.71 -13.24
N GLU A 291 -17.48 -10.65 -14.02
CA GLU A 291 -18.87 -10.78 -13.54
C GLU A 291 -19.18 -12.13 -12.88
N ASN A 292 -18.56 -13.22 -13.32
CA ASN A 292 -18.78 -14.56 -12.76
C ASN A 292 -17.66 -15.04 -11.81
N ALA A 293 -16.65 -14.22 -11.53
CA ALA A 293 -15.57 -14.56 -10.60
C ALA A 293 -15.95 -14.26 -9.13
N VAL A 294 -15.70 -15.19 -8.20
CA VAL A 294 -15.90 -15.00 -6.76
C VAL A 294 -14.69 -15.48 -5.97
N VAL A 295 -14.54 -15.04 -4.72
CA VAL A 295 -13.51 -15.52 -3.81
C VAL A 295 -14.10 -16.45 -2.75
N LEU A 296 -13.56 -17.67 -2.67
CA LEU A 296 -14.03 -18.71 -1.75
C LEU A 296 -12.87 -19.33 -0.97
N CYS A 297 -13.20 -19.98 0.15
CA CYS A 297 -12.21 -20.69 0.96
C CYS A 297 -11.80 -22.01 0.26
N THR A 298 -10.48 -22.21 0.10
CA THR A 298 -9.90 -23.37 -0.61
C THR A 298 -10.20 -24.69 0.12
N ASP A 299 -10.38 -24.62 1.43
CA ASP A 299 -10.58 -25.78 2.31
C ASP A 299 -12.05 -26.22 2.45
N GLY A 300 -12.97 -25.62 1.71
CA GLY A 300 -14.39 -25.96 1.78
C GLY A 300 -15.20 -25.48 0.59
N CYS A 301 -15.65 -24.23 0.62
CA CYS A 301 -16.64 -23.70 -0.32
C CYS A 301 -16.21 -23.78 -1.79
N ALA A 302 -14.93 -23.58 -2.11
CA ALA A 302 -14.47 -23.67 -3.50
C ALA A 302 -14.65 -25.08 -4.11
N GLN A 303 -14.54 -26.14 -3.29
CA GLN A 303 -14.69 -27.52 -3.73
C GLN A 303 -16.15 -27.93 -3.94
N LEU A 304 -17.09 -27.16 -3.39
CA LEU A 304 -18.53 -27.43 -3.52
C LEU A 304 -19.09 -26.87 -4.82
N VAL A 305 -18.47 -25.84 -5.40
CA VAL A 305 -18.94 -25.15 -6.62
C VAL A 305 -19.26 -26.10 -7.78
N PRO A 306 -18.46 -27.14 -8.11
CA PRO A 306 -18.79 -28.07 -9.20
C PRO A 306 -20.08 -28.88 -8.98
N VAL A 307 -20.57 -28.98 -7.75
CA VAL A 307 -21.79 -29.73 -7.38
C VAL A 307 -22.93 -28.84 -6.91
N MET A 308 -22.77 -27.51 -6.95
CA MET A 308 -23.84 -26.56 -6.62
C MET A 308 -24.93 -26.57 -7.69
N SER A 309 -26.16 -26.38 -7.25
CA SER A 309 -27.32 -26.19 -8.13
C SER A 309 -27.29 -24.82 -8.81
N GLU A 310 -28.01 -24.71 -9.93
CA GLU A 310 -28.16 -23.44 -10.66
C GLU A 310 -28.72 -22.32 -9.75
N THR A 311 -29.64 -22.66 -8.85
CA THR A 311 -30.22 -21.72 -7.88
C THR A 311 -29.21 -21.23 -6.85
N GLU A 312 -28.32 -22.09 -6.36
CA GLU A 312 -27.28 -21.69 -5.40
C GLU A 312 -26.20 -20.83 -6.07
N ILE A 313 -25.88 -21.12 -7.34
CA ILE A 313 -24.99 -20.30 -8.16
C ILE A 313 -25.58 -18.90 -8.39
N GLU A 314 -26.87 -18.80 -8.71
CA GLU A 314 -27.57 -17.53 -8.89
C GLU A 314 -27.54 -16.68 -7.61
N GLU A 315 -27.81 -17.29 -6.46
CA GLU A 315 -27.79 -16.61 -5.16
C GLU A 315 -26.39 -16.06 -4.82
N LEU A 316 -25.34 -16.84 -5.07
CA LEU A 316 -23.95 -16.39 -4.89
C LEU A 316 -23.58 -15.22 -5.81
N LEU A 317 -24.03 -15.24 -7.07
CA LEU A 317 -23.80 -14.15 -8.03
C LEU A 317 -24.56 -12.88 -7.66
N GLU A 318 -25.74 -13.00 -7.06
CA GLU A 318 -26.48 -11.85 -6.51
C GLU A 318 -25.76 -11.27 -5.28
N ASN A 319 -25.31 -12.13 -4.36
CA ASN A 319 -24.51 -11.72 -3.20
C ASN A 319 -23.22 -11.00 -3.61
N LYS A 320 -22.56 -11.50 -4.65
CA LYS A 320 -21.39 -10.85 -5.23
C LYS A 320 -21.71 -9.45 -5.76
N ARG A 321 -22.75 -9.30 -6.60
CA ARG A 321 -23.16 -8.00 -7.14
C ARG A 321 -23.42 -7.00 -6.02
N ARG A 322 -24.11 -7.43 -4.96
CA ARG A 322 -24.35 -6.61 -3.76
C ARG A 322 -23.05 -6.18 -3.07
N CYS A 323 -22.07 -7.06 -2.96
CA CYS A 323 -20.74 -6.75 -2.40
C CYS A 323 -19.98 -5.74 -3.26
N ALA A 324 -19.99 -5.90 -4.59
CA ALA A 324 -19.37 -4.98 -5.53
C ALA A 324 -20.00 -3.58 -5.49
N ASP A 325 -21.34 -3.49 -5.45
CA ASP A 325 -22.07 -2.23 -5.33
C ASP A 325 -21.73 -1.51 -4.02
N MET A 326 -21.64 -2.26 -2.92
CA MET A 326 -21.24 -1.74 -1.60
C MET A 326 -19.81 -1.21 -1.62
N GLN A 327 -18.87 -1.93 -2.23
CA GLN A 327 -17.48 -1.50 -2.32
C GLN A 327 -17.31 -0.28 -3.23
N ALA A 328 -17.98 -0.25 -4.38
CA ALA A 328 -17.98 0.92 -5.27
C ALA A 328 -18.53 2.17 -4.57
N PHE A 329 -19.52 1.99 -3.68
CA PHE A 329 -20.03 3.05 -2.83
C PHE A 329 -19.02 3.49 -1.76
N LEU A 330 -18.37 2.56 -1.07
CA LEU A 330 -17.31 2.86 -0.11
C LEU A 330 -16.14 3.60 -0.78
N ASP A 331 -15.74 3.21 -1.98
CA ASP A 331 -14.67 3.87 -2.74
C ASP A 331 -15.07 5.30 -3.12
N ARG A 332 -16.34 5.52 -3.50
CA ARG A 332 -16.88 6.87 -3.75
C ARG A 332 -16.84 7.73 -2.48
N ILE A 333 -17.22 7.18 -1.33
CA ILE A 333 -17.17 7.90 -0.05
C ILE A 333 -15.72 8.20 0.38
N SER A 334 -14.83 7.22 0.21
CA SER A 334 -13.41 7.32 0.57
C SER A 334 -12.68 8.34 -0.32
N GLY A 335 -13.14 8.50 -1.56
CA GLY A 335 -12.63 9.49 -2.51
C GLY A 335 -13.04 10.94 -2.23
N ILE A 336 -14.00 11.16 -1.33
CA ILE A 336 -14.39 12.51 -0.90
C ILE A 336 -13.32 13.02 0.03
N ARG A 337 -12.47 13.90 -0.49
CA ARG A 337 -11.49 14.64 0.29
C ARG A 337 -12.19 15.79 0.98
N PHE A 338 -12.26 15.73 2.30
CA PHE A 338 -12.62 16.89 3.10
C PHE A 338 -11.42 17.84 3.07
N GLN A 339 -11.60 19.03 2.48
CA GLN A 339 -10.52 20.01 2.31
C GLN A 339 -10.00 20.53 3.66
N ASP A 340 -8.83 21.19 3.68
CA ASP A 340 -8.12 21.73 4.86
C ASP A 340 -9.03 22.60 5.77
N GLU A 341 -10.11 23.14 5.21
CA GLU A 341 -11.11 23.92 5.93
C GLU A 341 -11.92 23.09 6.94
N ILE A 342 -12.29 21.84 6.63
CA ILE A 342 -13.02 20.95 7.56
C ILE A 342 -12.14 20.61 8.78
N GLU A 343 -10.83 20.52 8.58
CA GLU A 343 -9.87 20.37 9.67
C GLU A 343 -9.85 21.62 10.58
N ALA A 344 -9.95 22.83 10.01
CA ALA A 344 -10.08 24.06 10.79
C ALA A 344 -11.38 24.08 11.62
N VAL A 345 -12.50 23.62 11.06
CA VAL A 345 -13.78 23.48 11.79
C VAL A 345 -13.65 22.51 12.95
N LEU A 346 -13.10 21.32 12.70
CA LEU A 346 -12.93 20.27 13.70
C LEU A 346 -11.97 20.70 14.82
N ARG A 347 -10.97 21.53 14.50
CA ARG A 347 -10.06 22.14 15.48
C ARG A 347 -10.77 23.17 16.34
N GLU A 348 -11.62 24.03 15.78
CA GLU A 348 -12.40 25.01 16.55
C GLU A 348 -13.46 24.33 17.43
N VAL A 349 -14.21 23.36 16.90
CA VAL A 349 -15.17 22.56 17.68
C VAL A 349 -14.46 21.82 18.82
N HIS A 350 -13.27 21.26 18.56
CA HIS A 350 -12.48 20.58 19.60
C HIS A 350 -11.93 21.52 20.68
N LYS A 351 -11.57 22.77 20.34
CA LYS A 351 -11.13 23.78 21.32
C LYS A 351 -12.27 24.21 22.24
N ILE A 352 -13.47 24.36 21.69
CA ILE A 352 -14.63 24.94 22.39
C ILE A 352 -15.35 23.89 23.26
N LYS A 353 -15.17 22.58 23.01
CA LYS A 353 -15.88 21.49 23.71
C LYS A 353 -15.73 21.45 25.23
N ASN A 354 -14.70 22.10 25.78
CA ASN A 354 -14.39 22.13 27.22
C ASN A 354 -14.58 23.52 27.87
N VAL A 355 -15.07 24.52 27.13
CA VAL A 355 -15.26 25.88 27.64
C VAL A 355 -16.53 25.94 28.51
N GLN A 356 -16.41 26.43 29.75
CA GLN A 356 -17.55 26.65 30.64
C GLN A 356 -18.20 28.01 30.36
N GLY A 357 -19.54 28.08 30.45
CA GLY A 357 -20.30 29.33 30.23
C GLY A 357 -20.89 29.53 28.83
N LEU A 358 -20.94 28.48 28.00
CA LEU A 358 -21.63 28.51 26.71
C LEU A 358 -23.13 28.75 26.91
N GLU A 359 -23.72 29.62 26.09
CA GLU A 359 -25.16 29.85 26.14
C GLU A 359 -25.93 28.56 25.84
N PRO A 360 -26.87 28.15 26.71
CA PRO A 360 -27.77 27.05 26.44
C PRO A 360 -28.51 27.28 25.12
N THR A 361 -28.63 26.22 24.31
CA THR A 361 -29.48 26.24 23.12
C THR A 361 -30.93 26.13 23.57
N ASP A 362 -31.81 26.99 23.03
CA ASP A 362 -33.24 26.94 23.36
C ASP A 362 -33.83 25.61 22.86
N ILE A 363 -34.61 24.94 23.71
CA ILE A 363 -35.20 23.61 23.43
C ILE A 363 -36.04 23.65 22.15
N LYS A 364 -36.62 24.81 21.82
CA LYS A 364 -37.39 25.03 20.58
C LYS A 364 -36.58 24.83 19.29
N ASP A 365 -35.26 25.08 19.31
CA ASP A 365 -34.35 24.85 18.18
C ASP A 365 -33.91 23.37 18.04
N LEU A 366 -34.23 22.53 19.04
CA LEU A 366 -33.88 21.11 19.11
C LEU A 366 -35.08 20.18 18.81
N VAL A 367 -36.29 20.73 18.66
CA VAL A 367 -37.57 19.98 18.47
C VAL A 367 -37.56 19.07 17.23
N GLU A 368 -36.80 19.40 16.18
CA GLU A 368 -36.65 18.51 15.01
C GLU A 368 -35.89 17.20 15.32
N ILE A 369 -35.02 17.18 16.35
CA ILE A 369 -34.21 16.00 16.70
C ILE A 369 -35.09 14.89 17.30
N GLU A 370 -36.12 15.28 18.06
CA GLU A 370 -37.02 14.31 18.69
C GLU A 370 -37.89 13.51 17.71
N ARG A 371 -38.18 14.07 16.53
CA ARG A 371 -38.99 13.42 15.48
C ARG A 371 -38.17 12.63 14.45
N LYS A 372 -36.89 12.94 14.27
CA LYS A 372 -36.04 12.39 13.19
C LYS A 372 -35.28 11.12 13.59
N ILE A 373 -34.91 10.98 14.85
CA ILE A 373 -34.13 9.85 15.36
C ILE A 373 -35.06 8.94 16.18
N GLN A 374 -35.30 7.73 15.69
CA GLN A 374 -36.21 6.77 16.30
C GLN A 374 -35.55 5.95 17.41
N GLU A 375 -34.23 5.78 17.38
CA GLU A 375 -33.47 5.01 18.37
C GLU A 375 -33.20 5.86 19.64
N PRO A 376 -33.67 5.42 20.83
CA PRO A 376 -33.62 6.22 22.05
C PRO A 376 -32.21 6.59 22.52
N PHE A 377 -31.23 5.70 22.38
CA PHE A 377 -29.90 5.87 22.97
C PHE A 377 -29.03 6.86 22.17
N LEU A 378 -29.09 6.78 20.84
CA LEU A 378 -28.48 7.69 19.87
C LEU A 378 -29.11 9.07 19.98
N LYS A 379 -30.44 9.12 20.15
CA LYS A 379 -31.18 10.34 20.42
C LYS A 379 -30.69 11.02 21.70
N ASP A 380 -30.50 10.30 22.79
CA ASP A 380 -29.97 10.85 24.04
C ASP A 380 -28.52 11.31 23.93
N LYS A 381 -27.67 10.54 23.25
CA LYS A 381 -26.24 10.88 23.02
C LYS A 381 -26.07 12.15 22.16
N ILE A 382 -26.87 12.27 21.09
CA ILE A 382 -26.85 13.42 20.18
C ILE A 382 -27.48 14.64 20.87
N ASN A 383 -28.61 14.48 21.57
CA ASN A 383 -29.26 15.58 22.28
C ASN A 383 -28.37 16.17 23.38
N ALA A 384 -27.67 15.33 24.17
CA ALA A 384 -26.75 15.80 25.21
C ALA A 384 -25.58 16.61 24.63
N SER A 385 -25.07 16.20 23.46
CA SER A 385 -23.96 16.87 22.78
C SER A 385 -24.41 18.15 22.05
N MET A 386 -25.59 18.13 21.43
CA MET A 386 -26.17 19.23 20.67
C MET A 386 -26.73 20.34 21.56
N ALA A 387 -27.39 20.02 22.68
CA ALA A 387 -27.96 21.04 23.59
C ALA A 387 -26.91 22.05 24.10
N ARG A 388 -25.66 21.60 24.25
CA ARG A 388 -24.53 22.41 24.73
C ARG A 388 -23.77 23.17 23.64
N LEU A 389 -23.70 22.64 22.41
CA LEU A 389 -22.80 23.14 21.36
C LEU A 389 -23.51 23.64 20.09
N TYR A 390 -24.82 23.46 19.97
CA TYR A 390 -25.56 23.69 18.73
C TYR A 390 -25.51 25.15 18.23
N LYS A 391 -25.71 26.16 19.09
CA LYS A 391 -25.59 27.57 18.68
C LYS A 391 -24.19 27.90 18.11
N THR A 392 -23.14 27.40 18.76
CA THR A 392 -21.75 27.61 18.35
C THR A 392 -21.44 26.88 17.04
N VAL A 393 -21.82 25.60 16.93
CA VAL A 393 -21.64 24.80 15.70
C VAL A 393 -22.44 25.41 14.55
N LYS A 394 -23.68 25.85 14.79
CA LYS A 394 -24.51 26.55 13.79
C LYS A 394 -23.88 27.87 13.34
N SER A 395 -23.31 28.65 14.25
CA SER A 395 -22.61 29.90 13.92
C SER A 395 -21.33 29.63 13.11
N ILE A 396 -20.59 28.58 13.46
CA ILE A 396 -19.37 28.17 12.74
C ILE A 396 -19.75 27.66 11.34
N CYS A 397 -20.72 26.77 11.21
CA CYS A 397 -21.24 26.27 9.93
C CYS A 397 -21.82 27.39 9.04
N ALA A 398 -22.58 28.34 9.61
CA ALA A 398 -23.14 29.47 8.86
C ALA A 398 -22.04 30.43 8.36
N HIS A 399 -20.98 30.64 9.14
CA HIS A 399 -19.81 31.43 8.72
C HIS A 399 -19.06 30.74 7.56
N LEU A 400 -18.99 29.41 7.56
CA LEU A 400 -18.35 28.60 6.51
C LEU A 400 -19.19 28.54 5.22
N GLU A 401 -20.52 28.51 5.34
CA GLU A 401 -21.44 28.60 4.19
C GLU A 401 -21.29 29.95 3.46
N GLN A 402 -21.08 31.05 4.21
CA GLN A 402 -20.95 32.39 3.64
C GLN A 402 -19.56 32.70 3.08
N GLU A 403 -18.48 32.18 3.66
CA GLU A 403 -17.11 32.49 3.21
C GLU A 403 -16.57 31.54 2.13
N ILE A 404 -17.03 30.29 2.06
CA ILE A 404 -16.29 29.22 1.33
C ILE A 404 -17.17 28.31 0.44
N GLY A 405 -18.50 28.50 0.40
CA GLY A 405 -19.36 27.72 -0.49
C GLY A 405 -19.43 26.22 -0.14
N PHE A 406 -19.40 25.88 1.15
CA PHE A 406 -19.62 24.51 1.63
C PHE A 406 -21.00 24.00 1.19
N ASP A 407 -21.03 23.09 0.22
CA ASP A 407 -22.29 22.59 -0.36
C ASP A 407 -22.92 21.50 0.52
N THR A 408 -23.80 21.92 1.43
CA THR A 408 -24.63 21.03 2.22
C THR A 408 -25.49 20.08 1.38
N ASN A 409 -25.75 20.39 0.09
CA ASN A 409 -26.53 19.52 -0.80
C ASN A 409 -25.74 18.28 -1.23
N MET A 410 -24.42 18.39 -1.41
CA MET A 410 -23.53 17.26 -1.73
C MET A 410 -23.62 16.18 -0.63
N PHE A 411 -23.68 16.59 0.64
CA PHE A 411 -23.90 15.66 1.77
C PHE A 411 -25.31 15.06 1.76
N GLY A 412 -26.32 15.84 1.37
CA GLY A 412 -27.68 15.34 1.18
C GLY A 412 -27.78 14.25 0.11
N GLU A 413 -27.10 14.41 -1.02
CA GLU A 413 -27.07 13.41 -2.10
C GLU A 413 -26.30 12.14 -1.73
N LEU A 414 -25.21 12.27 -0.97
CA LEU A 414 -24.47 11.13 -0.41
C LEU A 414 -25.33 10.30 0.54
N MET A 415 -26.08 10.96 1.41
CA MET A 415 -27.02 10.31 2.33
C MET A 415 -28.19 9.67 1.59
N LYS A 416 -28.69 10.29 0.52
CA LYS A 416 -29.72 9.72 -0.35
C LYS A 416 -29.25 8.44 -1.03
N SER A 417 -28.02 8.46 -1.53
CA SER A 417 -27.38 7.32 -2.19
C SER A 417 -27.14 6.18 -1.19
N ALA A 418 -26.68 6.50 0.03
CA ALA A 418 -26.51 5.53 1.11
C ALA A 418 -27.83 4.87 1.52
N SER A 419 -28.90 5.65 1.67
CA SER A 419 -30.23 5.15 2.04
C SER A 419 -30.84 4.26 0.96
N MET A 420 -30.74 4.64 -0.32
CA MET A 420 -31.22 3.83 -1.45
C MET A 420 -30.48 2.50 -1.55
N LEU A 421 -29.17 2.47 -1.27
CA LEU A 421 -28.37 1.24 -1.25
C LEU A 421 -28.72 0.32 -0.07
N LEU A 422 -29.06 0.89 1.09
CA LEU A 422 -29.50 0.11 2.25
C LEU A 422 -30.92 -0.44 2.10
N GLU A 423 -31.83 0.31 1.48
CA GLU A 423 -33.19 -0.16 1.17
C GLU A 423 -33.18 -1.36 0.20
N ASN A 424 -32.24 -1.37 -0.75
CA ASN A 424 -32.12 -2.44 -1.75
C ASN A 424 -31.26 -3.64 -1.28
N GLY A 425 -30.50 -3.54 -0.18
CA GLY A 425 -29.52 -4.56 0.22
C GLY A 425 -29.55 -5.08 1.68
N VAL A 426 -30.27 -4.44 2.60
CA VAL A 426 -30.10 -4.64 4.06
C VAL A 426 -31.33 -5.20 4.80
N ARG A 427 -32.33 -5.74 4.11
CA ARG A 427 -33.42 -6.46 4.82
C ARG A 427 -33.02 -7.83 5.40
N GLN A 428 -31.78 -8.30 5.21
CA GLN A 428 -31.36 -9.65 5.63
C GLN A 428 -29.98 -9.74 6.33
N LYS A 429 -29.45 -8.66 6.93
CA LYS A 429 -28.34 -8.79 7.90
C LYS A 429 -28.87 -8.64 9.32
N THR A 430 -28.84 -9.72 10.09
CA THR A 430 -29.25 -9.76 11.50
C THR A 430 -28.36 -8.93 12.45
N ASP A 431 -27.22 -8.44 11.97
CA ASP A 431 -26.22 -7.69 12.75
C ASP A 431 -26.30 -6.16 12.56
N ILE A 432 -27.18 -5.65 11.69
CA ILE A 432 -27.39 -4.22 11.48
C ILE A 432 -28.68 -3.82 12.19
N THR A 433 -28.56 -3.31 13.41
CA THR A 433 -29.69 -2.93 14.27
C THR A 433 -30.45 -1.71 13.74
N ASP A 434 -29.74 -0.72 13.16
CA ASP A 434 -30.33 0.46 12.51
C ASP A 434 -29.45 0.94 11.31
N PRO A 435 -29.99 0.98 10.08
CA PRO A 435 -29.31 1.53 8.91
C PRO A 435 -28.78 2.97 9.08
N GLN A 436 -29.47 3.80 9.86
CA GLN A 436 -29.11 5.21 10.07
C GLN A 436 -27.89 5.34 11.00
N GLU A 437 -27.84 4.51 12.05
CA GLU A 437 -26.70 4.43 12.95
C GLU A 437 -25.46 3.93 12.19
N TYR A 438 -25.64 2.92 11.33
CA TYR A 438 -24.56 2.37 10.52
C TYR A 438 -23.94 3.40 9.57
N ILE A 439 -24.77 4.17 8.84
CA ILE A 439 -24.26 5.23 7.95
C ILE A 439 -23.57 6.34 8.76
N SER A 440 -24.18 6.76 9.87
CA SER A 440 -23.62 7.82 10.71
C SER A 440 -22.25 7.43 11.25
N ASN A 441 -22.11 6.20 11.73
CA ASN A 441 -20.84 5.67 12.21
C ASN A 441 -19.81 5.56 11.08
N LEU A 442 -20.22 5.12 9.88
CA LEU A 442 -19.33 5.03 8.72
C LEU A 442 -18.80 6.41 8.29
N LEU A 443 -19.65 7.44 8.31
CA LEU A 443 -19.24 8.81 8.01
C LEU A 443 -18.33 9.40 9.08
N VAL A 444 -18.65 9.14 10.36
CA VAL A 444 -17.78 9.52 11.48
C VAL A 444 -16.42 8.86 11.36
N GLU A 445 -16.35 7.57 11.05
CA GLU A 445 -15.10 6.82 10.88
C GLU A 445 -14.32 7.30 9.65
N ASN A 446 -14.98 7.63 8.53
CA ASN A 446 -14.31 8.23 7.37
C ASN A 446 -13.71 9.61 7.71
N LEU A 447 -14.50 10.52 8.30
CA LEU A 447 -14.01 11.83 8.78
C LEU A 447 -12.87 11.66 9.79
N TYR A 448 -13.04 10.75 10.76
CA TYR A 448 -12.05 10.39 11.77
C TYR A 448 -10.74 9.88 11.15
N SER A 449 -10.80 9.10 10.07
CA SER A 449 -9.63 8.60 9.36
C SER A 449 -8.84 9.71 8.64
N GLN A 450 -9.52 10.78 8.21
CA GLN A 450 -8.90 11.90 7.50
C GLN A 450 -8.28 12.93 8.45
N VAL A 451 -8.87 13.17 9.64
CA VAL A 451 -8.41 14.21 10.58
C VAL A 451 -7.71 13.71 11.85
N GLY A 452 -7.69 12.39 12.09
CA GLY A 452 -6.89 11.75 13.14
C GLY A 452 -7.52 11.68 14.54
N GLN A 453 -6.91 10.86 15.41
CA GLN A 453 -7.50 10.31 16.65
C GLN A 453 -8.02 11.34 17.68
N ARG A 454 -7.60 12.60 17.62
CA ARG A 454 -7.93 13.62 18.63
C ARG A 454 -9.30 14.29 18.39
N HIS A 455 -9.91 14.13 17.22
CA HIS A 455 -11.10 14.89 16.81
C HIS A 455 -12.39 14.06 16.70
N LYS A 456 -12.41 12.81 17.18
CA LYS A 456 -13.59 11.91 17.06
C LYS A 456 -14.90 12.55 17.55
N ASP A 457 -14.90 13.15 18.74
CA ASP A 457 -16.08 13.83 19.28
C ASP A 457 -16.56 14.98 18.37
N ALA A 458 -15.62 15.71 17.75
CA ALA A 458 -15.94 16.81 16.85
C ALA A 458 -16.50 16.28 15.51
N CYS A 459 -15.99 15.15 15.02
CA CYS A 459 -16.56 14.45 13.86
C CYS A 459 -17.99 13.97 14.16
N GLU A 460 -18.24 13.39 15.34
CA GLU A 460 -19.59 13.00 15.77
C GLU A 460 -20.56 14.20 15.83
N ILE A 461 -20.10 15.35 16.33
CA ILE A 461 -20.91 16.59 16.40
C ILE A 461 -21.22 17.16 15.01
N ILE A 462 -20.24 17.19 14.09
CA ILE A 462 -20.44 17.68 12.72
C ILE A 462 -21.35 16.73 11.93
N VAL A 463 -21.13 15.42 12.02
CA VAL A 463 -22.01 14.44 11.37
C VAL A 463 -23.43 14.55 11.95
N GLY A 464 -23.59 14.69 13.26
CA GLY A 464 -24.90 14.91 13.89
C GLY A 464 -25.60 16.20 13.42
N TYR A 465 -24.84 17.27 13.17
CA TYR A 465 -25.35 18.51 12.57
C TYR A 465 -25.77 18.33 11.09
N LEU A 466 -24.98 17.61 10.29
CA LEU A 466 -25.28 17.35 8.88
C LEU A 466 -26.49 16.42 8.71
N VAL A 467 -26.60 15.39 9.55
CA VAL A 467 -27.79 14.52 9.63
C VAL A 467 -29.04 15.35 9.93
N LYS A 468 -28.95 16.38 10.78
CA LYS A 468 -30.07 17.27 11.11
C LYS A 468 -30.58 18.10 9.90
N ARG A 469 -29.67 18.61 9.06
CA ARG A 469 -29.99 19.42 7.87
C ARG A 469 -30.37 18.61 6.63
N CYS A 470 -30.23 17.28 6.69
CA CYS A 470 -30.58 16.42 5.57
C CYS A 470 -32.11 16.19 5.52
N ASP A 471 -32.75 16.60 4.43
CA ASP A 471 -34.20 16.44 4.23
C ASP A 471 -34.66 14.98 4.15
N LEU A 472 -33.74 14.03 3.95
CA LEU A 472 -34.06 12.58 3.96
C LEU A 472 -34.63 12.07 5.28
N PHE A 473 -34.36 12.75 6.39
CA PHE A 473 -34.87 12.37 7.71
C PHE A 473 -36.18 13.08 8.06
N ASN A 474 -36.68 13.99 7.22
CA ASN A 474 -38.04 14.51 7.39
C ASN A 474 -39.03 13.40 7.07
N GLU A 475 -39.99 13.13 7.96
CA GLU A 475 -41.06 12.11 7.80
C GLU A 475 -41.91 12.26 6.51
N ASN A 476 -41.67 13.29 5.69
CA ASN A 476 -42.47 13.60 4.50
C ASN A 476 -41.95 12.97 3.19
N ALA A 477 -40.85 12.19 3.20
CA ALA A 477 -40.46 11.39 2.02
C ALA A 477 -41.24 10.06 1.89
N LYS A 478 -42.35 9.90 2.62
CA LYS A 478 -43.28 8.76 2.49
C LYS A 478 -44.56 9.04 1.69
N GLN A 479 -44.66 10.18 0.99
CA GLN A 479 -45.77 10.42 0.06
C GLN A 479 -45.30 11.09 -1.23
N SER A 480 -44.86 10.28 -2.19
CA SER A 480 -45.09 10.46 -3.64
C SER A 480 -44.88 9.12 -4.33
#